data_AF-A0A6L3AT51-F1
#
_entry.id   AF-A0A6L3AT51-F1
#
_cell.length_a   1.000
_cell.length_b   1.000
_cell.length_c   1.000
_cell.angle_alpha   90.00
_cell.angle_beta   90.00
_cell.angle_gamma   90.00
#
_symmetry.space_group_name_H-M   'P 1'
#
loop_
_entity.id
_entity.type
_entity.pdbx_description
1 polymer ?
#
loop_
_entity_poly.entity_id
_entity_poly.type
_entity_poly.pdbx_seq_one_letter_code
_entity_poly.pdbx_strand_id
1 'polypeptide(L)'
;MPDGRLYDTDWYAWTLEQAAALRRMAETRVNSELDLENLAEEVESLGRSQESALVSALTHVIEHLLKLEHSPAPAPRNKWMLSVVEQRGRAVYALEDSGTLARRAPDLLPKAWKQGHRLAVKALELFDGVAPEALPTDCPYNLAQILDDDFIPANRHGLD
;
A
#
# COMPACT_ATOMS: atom_id res chain seq x y z
N MET A 1 -13.49 -17.16 -22.92
CA MET A 1 -14.33 -16.84 -21.75
C MET A 1 -13.43 -16.11 -20.77
N PRO A 2 -13.88 -15.03 -20.09
CA PRO A 2 -13.12 -14.52 -18.96
C PRO A 2 -12.95 -15.67 -17.98
N ASP A 3 -11.71 -15.91 -17.56
CA ASP A 3 -11.39 -17.10 -16.77
C ASP A 3 -11.92 -16.87 -15.36
N GLY A 4 -12.99 -17.58 -14.98
CA GLY A 4 -13.54 -17.53 -13.62
C GLY A 4 -12.49 -17.87 -12.56
N ARG A 5 -11.40 -18.53 -12.97
CA ARG A 5 -10.23 -18.79 -12.14
C ARG A 5 -9.51 -17.53 -11.67
N LEU A 6 -9.47 -16.45 -12.46
CA LEU A 6 -8.82 -15.20 -12.06
C LEU A 6 -9.58 -14.51 -10.93
N TYR A 7 -10.90 -14.65 -10.85
CA TYR A 7 -11.67 -14.07 -9.75
C TYR A 7 -11.18 -14.57 -8.39
N ASP A 8 -10.87 -15.86 -8.30
CA ASP A 8 -10.43 -16.51 -7.06
C ASP A 8 -8.91 -16.47 -6.83
N THR A 9 -8.10 -16.23 -7.87
CA THR A 9 -6.63 -16.39 -7.81
C THR A 9 -5.83 -15.13 -8.12
N ASP A 10 -6.44 -14.15 -8.80
CA ASP A 10 -5.82 -12.87 -9.11
C ASP A 10 -6.90 -11.80 -9.29
N TRP A 11 -7.51 -11.43 -8.17
CA TRP A 11 -8.67 -10.54 -8.16
C TRP A 11 -8.39 -9.20 -8.85
N TYR A 12 -7.21 -8.62 -8.62
CA TYR A 12 -6.78 -7.39 -9.31
C TYR A 12 -6.79 -7.55 -10.83
N ALA A 13 -6.13 -8.60 -11.35
CA ALA A 13 -6.10 -8.85 -12.79
C ALA A 13 -7.50 -9.09 -13.35
N TRP A 14 -8.34 -9.82 -12.61
CA TRP A 14 -9.72 -10.07 -12.98
C TRP A 14 -10.52 -8.76 -13.17
N THR A 15 -10.40 -7.80 -12.25
CA THR A 15 -11.09 -6.51 -12.37
C THR A 15 -10.71 -5.75 -13.65
N LEU A 16 -9.41 -5.72 -13.99
CA LEU A 16 -8.92 -5.08 -15.21
C LEU A 16 -9.45 -5.78 -16.46
N GLU A 17 -9.44 -7.11 -16.48
CA GLU A 17 -9.95 -7.88 -17.62
C GLU A 17 -11.46 -7.68 -17.83
N GLN A 18 -12.24 -7.66 -16.74
CA GLN A 18 -13.68 -7.46 -16.83
C GLN A 18 -14.03 -6.05 -17.29
N ALA A 19 -13.37 -5.01 -16.75
CA ALA A 19 -13.56 -3.64 -17.20
C ALA A 19 -13.25 -3.49 -18.70
N ALA A 20 -12.15 -4.08 -19.16
CA ALA A 20 -11.79 -4.08 -20.58
C ALA A 20 -12.80 -4.85 -21.44
N ALA A 21 -13.34 -5.97 -20.96
CA ALA A 21 -14.37 -6.72 -21.67
C ALA A 21 -15.69 -5.95 -21.79
N LEU A 22 -16.12 -5.28 -20.72
CA LEU A 22 -17.32 -4.45 -20.71
C LEU A 22 -17.22 -3.29 -21.71
N ARG A 23 -16.08 -2.60 -21.79
CA ARG A 23 -15.84 -1.54 -22.80
C ARG A 23 -15.93 -2.05 -24.24
N ARG A 24 -15.26 -3.18 -24.54
CA ARG A 24 -15.38 -3.81 -25.87
C ARG A 24 -16.81 -4.22 -26.22
N MET A 25 -17.60 -4.61 -25.21
CA MET A 25 -19.02 -4.91 -25.40
C MET A 25 -19.84 -3.64 -25.64
N ALA A 26 -19.55 -2.53 -24.96
CA ALA A 26 -20.21 -1.25 -25.19
C ALA A 26 -20.04 -0.76 -26.64
N GLU A 27 -18.85 -0.95 -27.22
CA GLU A 27 -18.55 -0.60 -28.61
C GLU A 27 -19.37 -1.41 -29.64
N THR A 28 -19.69 -2.68 -29.32
CA THR A 28 -20.29 -3.63 -30.26
C THR A 28 -21.77 -3.91 -30.02
N ARG A 29 -22.29 -3.60 -28.81
CA ARG A 29 -23.69 -3.83 -28.41
C ARG A 29 -24.40 -2.52 -28.08
N VAL A 30 -24.62 -1.73 -29.12
CA VAL A 30 -25.26 -0.40 -29.07
C VAL A 30 -26.68 -0.41 -28.46
N ASN A 31 -27.37 -1.56 -28.41
CA ASN A 31 -28.72 -1.71 -27.86
C ASN A 31 -28.76 -2.52 -26.55
N SER A 32 -27.71 -2.48 -25.72
CA SER A 32 -27.76 -3.10 -24.40
C SER A 32 -28.64 -2.29 -23.45
N GLU A 33 -29.48 -2.96 -22.65
CA GLU A 33 -30.19 -2.33 -21.52
C GLU A 33 -29.26 -2.00 -20.34
N LEU A 34 -28.02 -2.51 -20.36
CA LEU A 34 -27.01 -2.25 -19.35
C LEU A 34 -26.13 -1.07 -19.75
N ASP A 35 -25.81 -0.22 -18.79
CA ASP A 35 -24.84 0.86 -18.93
C ASP A 35 -23.40 0.32 -18.82
N LEU A 36 -22.95 -0.31 -19.91
CA LEU A 36 -21.69 -1.06 -19.95
C LEU A 36 -20.45 -0.20 -19.68
N GLU A 37 -20.48 1.08 -20.05
CA GLU A 37 -19.36 2.02 -19.80
C GLU A 37 -19.23 2.33 -18.31
N ASN A 38 -20.32 2.70 -17.65
CA ASN A 38 -20.29 2.97 -16.21
C ASN A 38 -20.01 1.69 -15.41
N LEU A 39 -20.54 0.54 -15.82
CA LEU A 39 -20.20 -0.74 -15.20
C LEU A 39 -18.70 -1.08 -15.34
N ALA A 40 -18.09 -0.79 -16.49
CA ALA A 40 -16.66 -0.99 -16.66
C ALA A 40 -15.84 -0.11 -15.72
N GLU A 41 -16.22 1.16 -15.57
CA GLU A 41 -15.56 2.09 -14.65
C GLU A 41 -15.67 1.62 -13.20
N GLU A 42 -16.86 1.21 -12.75
CA GLU A 42 -17.06 0.70 -11.40
C GLU A 42 -16.20 -0.54 -11.12
N VAL A 43 -16.12 -1.48 -12.07
CA VAL A 43 -15.27 -2.67 -11.91
C VAL A 43 -13.78 -2.31 -11.88
N GLU A 44 -13.32 -1.38 -12.73
CA GLU A 44 -11.93 -0.91 -12.67
C GLU A 44 -11.62 -0.17 -11.36
N SER A 45 -12.60 0.56 -10.82
CA SER A 45 -12.49 1.26 -9.53
C SER A 45 -12.25 0.29 -8.37
N LEU A 46 -12.80 -0.93 -8.43
CA LEU A 46 -12.55 -1.98 -7.45
C LEU A 46 -11.06 -2.37 -7.46
N GLY A 47 -10.49 -2.63 -8.63
CA GLY A 47 -9.04 -2.92 -8.77
C GLY A 47 -8.18 -1.79 -8.23
N ARG A 48 -8.49 -0.54 -8.62
CA ARG A 48 -7.78 0.66 -8.12
C ARG A 48 -7.88 0.82 -6.60
N SER A 49 -8.99 0.41 -6.00
CA SER A 49 -9.18 0.44 -4.55
C SER A 49 -8.24 -0.54 -3.83
N GLN A 50 -8.03 -1.74 -4.36
CA GLN A 50 -7.09 -2.70 -3.78
C GLN A 50 -5.63 -2.24 -3.91
N GLU A 51 -5.25 -1.70 -5.07
CA GLU A 51 -3.93 -1.07 -5.25
C GLU A 51 -3.73 0.07 -4.23
N SER A 52 -4.75 0.91 -4.06
CA SER A 52 -4.71 2.03 -3.11
C SER A 52 -4.62 1.55 -1.66
N ALA A 53 -5.29 0.44 -1.32
CA ALA A 53 -5.21 -0.17 -0.01
C ALA A 53 -3.79 -0.69 0.30
N LEU A 54 -3.14 -1.36 -0.67
CA LEU A 54 -1.74 -1.78 -0.54
C LEU A 54 -0.82 -0.56 -0.33
N VAL A 55 -0.96 0.47 -1.17
CA VAL A 55 -0.15 1.69 -1.05
C VAL A 55 -0.35 2.35 0.32
N SER A 56 -1.59 2.41 0.81
CA SER A 56 -1.90 2.97 2.12
C SER A 56 -1.30 2.16 3.26
N ALA A 57 -1.34 0.82 3.18
CA ALA A 57 -0.75 -0.06 4.17
C ALA A 57 0.79 0.13 4.22
N LEU A 58 1.45 0.06 3.07
CA LEU A 58 2.90 0.30 2.96
C LEU A 58 3.30 1.70 3.46
N THR A 59 2.49 2.72 3.15
CA THR A 59 2.68 4.11 3.62
C THR A 59 2.76 4.17 5.13
N HIS A 60 1.82 3.53 5.81
CA HIS A 60 1.77 3.54 7.27
C HIS A 60 2.86 2.67 7.90
N VAL A 61 3.25 1.54 7.29
CA VAL A 61 4.42 0.79 7.77
C VAL A 61 5.66 1.69 7.72
N ILE A 62 5.96 2.29 6.57
CA ILE A 62 7.11 3.19 6.39
C ILE A 62 7.08 4.35 7.38
N GLU A 63 5.92 4.99 7.55
CA GLU A 63 5.73 6.07 8.50
C GLU A 63 6.14 5.64 9.92
N HIS A 64 5.66 4.49 10.38
CA HIS A 64 5.91 4.03 11.74
C HIS A 64 7.32 3.47 11.93
N LEU A 65 7.92 2.83 10.91
CA LEU A 65 9.33 2.44 10.95
C LEU A 65 10.25 3.66 11.09
N LEU A 66 10.00 4.74 10.34
CA LEU A 66 10.73 6.00 10.51
C LEU A 66 10.57 6.59 11.91
N LYS A 67 9.35 6.57 12.48
CA LYS A 67 9.13 7.03 13.86
C LYS A 67 9.88 6.16 14.88
N LEU A 68 9.88 4.85 14.70
CA LEU A 68 10.61 3.92 15.54
C LEU A 68 12.13 4.11 15.45
N GLU A 69 12.66 4.42 14.27
CA GLU A 69 14.09 4.68 14.09
C GLU A 69 14.53 6.05 14.64
N HIS A 70 13.74 7.10 14.40
CA HIS A 70 14.18 8.50 14.58
C HIS A 70 13.56 9.23 15.78
N SER A 71 12.49 8.73 16.39
CA SER A 71 11.91 9.41 17.55
C SER A 71 12.77 9.18 18.80
N PRO A 72 13.10 10.24 19.57
CA PRO A 72 13.70 10.13 20.89
C PRO A 72 12.67 9.81 22.00
N ALA A 73 11.38 9.71 21.69
CA ALA A 73 10.34 9.48 22.68
C ALA A 73 10.12 7.97 22.95
N PRO A 74 10.25 7.49 24.20
CA PRO A 74 10.06 6.08 24.52
C PRO A 74 8.58 5.67 24.59
N ALA A 75 7.72 6.54 25.11
CA ALA A 75 6.32 6.22 25.40
C ALA A 75 5.46 5.77 24.19
N PRO A 76 5.57 6.37 22.99
CA PRO A 76 4.70 5.99 21.86
C PRO A 76 5.16 4.73 21.09
N ARG A 77 6.38 4.22 21.35
CA ARG A 77 7.00 3.13 20.57
C ARG A 77 6.12 1.89 20.43
N ASN A 78 5.57 1.39 21.54
CA ASN A 78 4.71 0.19 21.52
C ASN A 78 3.47 0.35 20.63
N LYS A 79 2.90 1.56 20.56
CA LYS A 79 1.75 1.84 19.68
C LYS A 79 2.17 1.82 18.21
N TRP A 80 3.35 2.36 17.90
CA TRP A 80 3.87 2.34 16.54
C TRP A 80 4.24 0.93 16.08
N MET A 81 4.80 0.10 16.95
CA MET A 81 5.04 -1.31 16.67
C MET A 81 3.72 -2.05 16.37
N LEU A 82 2.68 -1.83 17.17
CA LEU A 82 1.36 -2.41 16.91
C LEU A 82 0.81 -1.96 15.54
N SER A 83 0.91 -0.66 15.23
CA SER A 83 0.53 -0.15 13.91
C SER A 83 1.31 -0.82 12.77
N VAL A 84 2.62 -1.06 12.93
CA VAL A 84 3.41 -1.77 11.91
C VAL A 84 2.85 -3.16 11.66
N VAL A 85 2.59 -3.95 12.72
CA VAL A 85 2.03 -5.31 12.59
C VAL A 85 0.68 -5.29 11.88
N GLU A 86 -0.23 -4.39 12.28
CA GLU A 86 -1.56 -4.29 11.65
C GLU A 86 -1.47 -3.95 10.16
N GLN A 87 -0.58 -3.02 9.79
CA GLN A 87 -0.46 -2.57 8.40
C GLN A 87 0.31 -3.58 7.54
N ARG A 88 1.26 -4.33 8.11
CA ARG A 88 1.88 -5.49 7.45
C ARG A 88 0.84 -6.55 7.12
N GLY A 89 -0.01 -6.92 8.07
CA GLY A 89 -1.11 -7.87 7.82
C GLY A 89 -2.03 -7.43 6.68
N ARG A 90 -2.38 -6.14 6.62
CA ARG A 90 -3.17 -5.58 5.50
C ARG A 90 -2.43 -5.64 4.16
N ALA A 91 -1.14 -5.33 4.16
CA ALA A 91 -0.31 -5.40 2.95
C ALA A 91 -0.20 -6.84 2.46
N VAL A 92 0.14 -7.79 3.33
CA VAL A 92 0.24 -9.22 3.00
C VAL A 92 -1.08 -9.75 2.43
N TYR A 93 -2.21 -9.46 3.10
CA TYR A 93 -3.53 -9.85 2.59
C TYR A 93 -3.77 -9.37 1.15
N ALA A 94 -3.46 -8.09 0.86
CA ALA A 94 -3.64 -7.54 -0.49
C ALA A 94 -2.69 -8.19 -1.52
N LEU A 95 -1.50 -8.61 -1.11
CA LEU A 95 -0.50 -9.25 -1.98
C LEU A 95 -0.84 -10.73 -2.24
N GLU A 96 -1.38 -11.45 -1.25
CA GLU A 96 -1.80 -12.84 -1.38
C GLU A 96 -3.03 -13.00 -2.26
N ASP A 97 -3.96 -12.03 -2.21
CA ASP A 97 -5.18 -12.01 -3.02
C ASP A 97 -4.93 -11.73 -4.52
N SER A 98 -3.74 -11.23 -4.87
CA SER A 98 -3.37 -10.98 -6.26
C SER A 98 -1.87 -11.10 -6.52
N GLY A 99 -1.48 -12.15 -7.24
CA GLY A 99 -0.12 -12.31 -7.76
C GLY A 99 0.30 -11.18 -8.70
N THR A 100 -0.63 -10.59 -9.46
CA THR A 100 -0.34 -9.41 -10.31
C THR A 100 -0.04 -8.19 -9.47
N LEU A 101 -0.83 -7.92 -8.43
CA LEU A 101 -0.57 -6.80 -7.52
C LEU A 101 0.75 -7.01 -6.76
N ALA A 102 1.05 -8.25 -6.37
CA ALA A 102 2.32 -8.59 -5.75
C ALA A 102 3.53 -8.27 -6.63
N ARG A 103 3.47 -8.59 -7.93
CA ARG A 103 4.52 -8.22 -8.90
C ARG A 103 4.66 -6.72 -9.08
N ARG A 104 3.58 -5.96 -8.91
CA ARG A 104 3.56 -4.49 -9.03
C ARG A 104 3.98 -3.76 -7.75
N ALA A 105 4.01 -4.44 -6.60
CA ALA A 105 4.35 -3.82 -5.32
C ALA A 105 5.69 -3.03 -5.33
N PRO A 106 6.77 -3.49 -5.98
CA PRO A 106 8.01 -2.71 -6.10
C PRO A 106 7.81 -1.36 -6.80
N ASP A 107 6.97 -1.30 -7.84
CA ASP A 107 6.69 -0.07 -8.59
C ASP A 107 5.82 0.91 -7.80
N LEU A 108 5.05 0.40 -6.83
CA LEU A 108 4.19 1.19 -5.94
C LEU A 108 4.96 1.73 -4.72
N LEU A 109 6.10 1.14 -4.38
CA LEU A 109 6.90 1.52 -3.21
C LEU A 109 7.33 3.00 -3.21
N PRO A 110 7.79 3.62 -4.33
CA PRO A 110 8.13 5.04 -4.34
C PRO A 110 6.98 5.96 -3.94
N LYS A 111 5.74 5.59 -4.31
CA LYS A 111 4.53 6.34 -3.95
C LYS A 111 4.26 6.22 -2.44
N ALA A 112 4.34 5.01 -1.90
CA ALA A 112 4.18 4.75 -0.47
C ALA A 112 5.28 5.44 0.36
N TRP A 113 6.54 5.38 -0.09
CA TRP A 113 7.66 6.08 0.52
C TRP A 113 7.40 7.58 0.64
N LYS A 114 7.06 8.23 -0.47
CA LYS A 114 6.81 9.69 -0.48
C LYS A 114 5.73 10.10 0.53
N GLN A 115 4.66 9.31 0.64
CA GLN A 115 3.56 9.57 1.57
C GLN A 115 3.98 9.30 3.02
N GLY A 116 4.59 8.15 3.29
CA GLY A 116 4.99 7.72 4.63
C GLY A 116 6.08 8.61 5.21
N HIS A 117 7.07 8.98 4.39
CA HIS A 117 8.12 9.93 4.74
C HIS A 117 7.54 11.30 5.14
N ARG A 118 6.61 11.85 4.34
CA ARG A 118 5.96 13.13 4.65
C ARG A 118 5.20 13.07 5.98
N LEU A 119 4.49 11.97 6.25
CA LEU A 119 3.77 11.79 7.52
C LEU A 119 4.74 11.68 8.70
N ALA A 120 5.81 10.89 8.57
CA ALA A 120 6.83 10.72 9.60
C ALA A 120 7.54 12.05 9.92
N VAL A 121 8.06 12.75 8.90
CA VAL A 121 8.67 14.08 9.06
C VAL A 121 7.75 15.00 9.83
N LYS A 122 6.47 15.10 9.41
CA LYS A 122 5.57 16.06 10.04
C LYS A 122 5.24 15.69 11.49
N ALA A 123 5.05 14.40 11.77
CA ALA A 123 4.78 13.93 13.12
C ALA A 123 5.99 14.15 14.05
N LEU A 124 7.19 13.78 13.61
CA LEU A 124 8.41 13.90 14.40
C LEU A 124 8.79 15.36 14.65
N GLU A 125 8.58 16.25 13.67
CA GLU A 125 8.75 17.70 13.85
C GLU A 125 7.78 18.24 14.91
N LEU A 126 6.49 17.91 14.81
CA LEU A 126 5.44 18.46 15.67
C LEU A 126 5.50 17.94 17.11
N PHE A 127 5.80 16.66 17.32
CA PHE A 127 5.64 16.01 18.61
C PHE A 127 6.97 15.73 19.32
N ASP A 128 8.05 15.55 18.56
CA ASP A 128 9.33 15.11 19.10
C ASP A 128 10.46 16.14 18.91
N GLY A 129 10.20 17.24 18.19
CA GLY A 129 11.18 18.30 17.92
C GLY A 129 12.34 17.86 17.01
N VAL A 130 12.14 16.78 16.24
CA VAL A 130 13.15 16.27 15.30
C VAL A 130 13.12 17.12 14.04
N ALA A 131 14.26 17.68 13.65
CA ALA A 131 14.39 18.46 12.44
C ALA A 131 14.15 17.59 11.19
N PRO A 132 13.44 18.07 10.16
CA PRO A 132 13.20 17.32 8.92
C PRO A 132 14.46 16.75 8.27
N GLU A 133 15.58 17.47 8.38
CA GLU A 133 16.89 17.09 7.82
C GLU A 133 17.54 15.89 8.53
N ALA A 134 17.04 15.51 9.71
CA ALA A 134 17.50 14.31 10.41
C ALA A 134 16.95 13.00 9.80
N LEU A 135 15.94 13.09 8.92
CA LEU A 135 15.35 11.96 8.23
C LEU A 135 16.01 11.75 6.85
N PRO A 136 16.09 10.49 6.37
CA PRO A 136 16.74 10.17 5.11
C PRO A 136 15.91 10.69 3.91
N THR A 137 16.61 11.17 2.88
CA THR A 137 15.99 11.65 1.63
C THR A 137 15.50 10.50 0.74
N ASP A 138 16.18 9.36 0.81
CA ASP A 138 15.84 8.14 0.09
C ASP A 138 15.29 7.09 1.06
N CYS A 139 14.47 6.17 0.54
CA CYS A 139 13.87 5.12 1.36
C CYS A 139 14.97 4.21 1.95
N PRO A 140 15.12 4.13 3.28
CA PRO A 140 16.17 3.30 3.89
C PRO A 140 15.79 1.82 3.94
N TYR A 141 14.53 1.49 3.65
CA TYR A 141 13.98 0.15 3.72
C TYR A 141 13.67 -0.37 2.32
N ASN A 142 14.01 -1.63 2.06
CA ASN A 142 13.49 -2.33 0.89
C ASN A 142 12.12 -2.96 1.19
N LEU A 143 11.43 -3.43 0.14
CA LEU A 143 10.10 -4.03 0.28
C LEU A 143 10.09 -5.26 1.22
N ALA A 144 11.15 -6.07 1.22
CA ALA A 144 11.24 -7.23 2.10
C ALA A 144 11.26 -6.81 3.57
N GLN A 145 12.07 -5.80 3.94
CA GLN A 145 12.10 -5.25 5.31
C GLN A 145 10.76 -4.63 5.73
N ILE A 146 10.09 -3.95 4.80
CA ILE A 146 8.77 -3.36 5.06
C ILE A 146 7.74 -4.45 5.36
N LEU A 147 7.81 -5.60 4.68
CA LEU A 147 6.88 -6.71 4.85
C LEU A 147 7.30 -7.75 5.89
N ASP A 148 8.54 -7.70 6.38
CA ASP A 148 9.10 -8.66 7.35
C ASP A 148 8.59 -8.39 8.76
N ASP A 149 7.79 -9.29 9.32
CA ASP A 149 7.19 -9.17 10.65
C ASP A 149 8.21 -8.96 11.77
N ASP A 150 9.42 -9.52 11.63
CA ASP A 150 10.47 -9.44 12.65
C ASP A 150 11.38 -8.21 12.47
N PHE A 151 11.26 -7.49 11.35
CA PHE A 151 12.08 -6.32 11.08
C PHE A 151 11.58 -5.09 11.85
N ILE A 152 12.42 -4.57 12.76
CA ILE A 152 12.28 -3.26 13.39
C ILE A 152 13.66 -2.55 13.30
N PRO A 153 13.74 -1.30 12.81
CA PRO A 153 15.00 -0.59 12.73
C PRO A 153 15.54 -0.24 14.12
N ALA A 154 16.87 -0.31 14.28
CA ALA A 154 17.54 0.14 15.49
C ALA A 154 17.26 1.63 15.74
N ASN A 155 16.93 2.00 16.97
CA ASN A 155 16.60 3.40 17.27
C ASN A 155 17.87 4.25 17.41
N ARG A 156 17.90 5.43 16.78
CA ARG A 156 19.06 6.34 16.77
C ARG A 156 19.36 7.00 18.13
N HIS A 157 18.49 6.83 19.11
CA HIS A 157 18.62 7.37 20.45
C HIS A 157 18.84 6.28 21.52
N GLY A 158 19.09 5.03 21.11
CA GLY A 158 19.38 3.92 22.03
C GLY A 158 18.15 3.42 22.80
N LEU A 159 16.98 3.56 22.19
CA LEU A 159 15.71 3.03 22.70
C LEU A 159 15.41 1.70 22.02
N ASP A 160 16.16 0.65 22.35
CA ASP A 160 15.86 -0.71 21.88
C ASP A 160 14.87 -1.42 22.82
#